data_AF-A0A2H9N294-F1
#
_entry.id   AF-A0A2H9N294-F1
#
_cell.length_a   1.000
_cell.length_b   1.000
_cell.length_c   1.000
_cell.angle_alpha   90.00
_cell.angle_beta   90.00
_cell.angle_gamma   90.00
#
_symmetry.space_group_name_H-M   'P 1'
#
loop_
_entity.id
_entity.type
_entity.pdbx_description
1 polymer ?
#
loop_
_entity_poly.entity_id
_entity_poly.type
_entity_poly.pdbx_seq_one_letter_code
_entity_poly.pdbx_strand_id
1 'polypeptide(L)'
;MCGILGVVHLEELSTDGVSLKFPEDLQRSMIENALSFTDSDQKKLASILNTTRGTIFDFKTSRFGSSSLWFVFKLSTFLASKGFEEFSILKLEKKIDAIKTEWVGKSILNPKFPIDFNNKYGAKIIAAIMCDGGLTSCKYPFYVNKNEKLVDGVIKSVEEVVGKIEYNRRTYDNIIEAGFPKILGCILTKVGIVPGKKILTNYPIPPFIIDNPNIYRDFLQQAFDDEGYVNVGDKKGGGKRITLTQYNYWKRKPRRLLQIKGILNFLGVRSSGPYFQISHTAKNGNKTYGYFLQISNQSDLSVFAEKIGFTIDYKIGNLQKLLDSYVSRPRLKNGTISNRILEEINKLKEEKSEITIQNISNKLGKNESWIAEVIRNMIKERKLRVIKLKLRIKGCSNGFSRKQFDLYPQVQKI
;
A
#
# COMPACT_ATOMS: atom_id res chain seq x y z
N MET A 1 8.83 22.10 -15.26
CA MET A 1 9.72 21.09 -14.64
C MET A 1 8.87 19.90 -14.22
N CYS A 2 9.17 18.70 -14.70
CA CYS A 2 8.59 17.48 -14.10
C CYS A 2 9.33 17.25 -12.78
N GLY A 3 8.71 17.57 -11.65
CA GLY A 3 9.28 17.32 -10.33
C GLY A 3 9.64 15.85 -10.14
N ILE A 4 10.65 15.58 -9.30
CA ILE A 4 10.96 14.22 -8.87
C ILE A 4 9.73 13.69 -8.14
N LEU A 5 9.09 12.66 -8.68
CA LEU A 5 7.89 12.08 -8.09
C LEU A 5 8.17 11.71 -6.62
N GLY A 6 7.29 12.13 -5.71
CA GLY A 6 7.44 11.86 -4.27
C GLY A 6 8.25 12.89 -3.48
N VAL A 7 8.88 13.88 -4.14
CA VAL A 7 9.50 15.03 -3.47
C VAL A 7 8.60 16.25 -3.70
N VAL A 8 8.34 17.03 -2.65
CA VAL A 8 7.52 18.25 -2.74
C VAL A 8 8.34 19.44 -2.29
N HIS A 9 8.67 20.32 -3.24
CA HIS A 9 9.25 21.63 -2.96
C HIS A 9 8.18 22.64 -2.56
N LEU A 10 8.61 23.73 -1.93
CA LEU A 10 7.72 24.82 -1.53
C LEU A 10 6.97 25.42 -2.73
N GLU A 11 7.67 25.60 -3.87
CA GLU A 11 7.13 26.16 -5.11
C GLU A 11 6.00 25.34 -5.74
N GLU A 12 5.90 24.06 -5.40
CA GLU A 12 4.85 23.19 -5.93
C GLU A 12 3.52 23.34 -5.18
N LEU A 13 3.52 23.97 -4.00
CA LEU A 13 2.32 24.18 -3.21
C LEU A 13 1.41 25.26 -3.83
N SER A 14 0.10 25.10 -3.60
CA SER A 14 -0.86 26.15 -3.95
C SER A 14 -0.57 27.40 -3.13
N THR A 15 -0.46 28.56 -3.77
CA THR A 15 -0.31 29.83 -3.08
C THR A 15 -1.57 30.25 -2.32
N ASP A 16 -2.73 29.81 -2.79
CA ASP A 16 -4.02 30.17 -2.24
C ASP A 16 -4.22 29.58 -0.85
N GLY A 17 -4.42 30.46 0.13
CA GLY A 17 -4.71 30.08 1.50
C GLY A 17 -3.55 29.40 2.23
N VAL A 18 -2.32 29.42 1.70
CA VAL A 18 -1.12 28.93 2.41
C VAL A 18 -0.35 30.12 2.97
N SER A 19 0.10 29.98 4.23
CA SER A 19 0.91 30.98 4.91
C SER A 19 2.14 30.36 5.56
N LEU A 20 3.21 31.15 5.60
CA LEU A 20 4.52 30.81 6.12
C LEU A 20 4.89 31.72 7.29
N LYS A 21 5.57 31.18 8.27
CA LYS A 21 6.29 31.92 9.29
C LYS A 21 7.79 31.73 9.06
N PHE A 22 8.52 32.83 9.09
CA PHE A 22 9.98 32.87 9.04
C PHE A 22 10.52 33.50 10.32
N PRO A 23 11.81 33.30 10.63
CA PRO A 23 12.51 34.10 11.62
C PRO A 23 12.37 35.60 11.36
N GLU A 24 12.15 36.39 12.41
CA GLU A 24 11.87 37.84 12.28
C GLU A 24 13.03 38.63 11.64
N ASP A 25 14.26 38.23 11.93
CA ASP A 25 15.49 38.80 11.34
C ASP A 25 15.56 38.56 9.83
N LEU A 26 15.21 37.36 9.38
CA LEU A 26 15.11 37.03 7.96
C LEU A 26 14.02 37.86 7.27
N GLN A 27 12.83 37.98 7.87
CA GLN A 27 11.74 38.79 7.31
C GLN A 27 12.15 40.26 7.18
N ARG A 28 12.76 40.81 8.23
CA ARG A 28 13.26 42.18 8.25
C ARG A 28 14.31 42.40 7.16
N SER A 29 15.30 41.50 7.07
CA SER A 29 16.36 41.55 6.08
C SER A 29 15.82 41.52 4.65
N MET A 30 14.86 40.64 4.34
CA MET A 30 14.23 40.59 3.02
C MET A 30 13.56 41.92 2.63
N ILE A 31 12.81 42.52 3.56
CA ILE A 31 12.12 43.80 3.29
C ILE A 31 13.09 44.96 3.19
N GLU A 32 14.10 45.04 4.05
CA GLU A 32 15.10 46.10 4.01
C GLU A 32 15.89 46.08 2.70
N ASN A 33 16.30 44.89 2.24
CA ASN A 33 16.93 44.72 0.94
C ASN A 33 16.00 45.03 -0.23
N ALA A 34 14.69 44.77 -0.10
CA ALA A 34 13.74 45.15 -1.15
C ALA A 34 13.49 46.67 -1.18
N LEU A 35 13.44 47.32 -0.02
CA LEU A 35 13.17 48.76 0.13
C LEU A 35 14.35 49.64 -0.30
N SER A 36 15.58 49.11 -0.31
CA SER A 36 16.76 49.82 -0.82
C SER A 36 16.63 50.16 -2.31
N PHE A 37 15.82 49.41 -3.07
CA PHE A 37 15.51 49.68 -4.48
C PHE A 37 14.38 50.69 -4.68
N THR A 38 13.78 51.20 -3.62
CA THR A 38 12.62 52.09 -3.70
C THR A 38 12.76 53.33 -2.81
N ASP A 39 13.98 53.74 -2.50
CA ASP A 39 14.26 54.87 -1.59
C ASP A 39 13.53 54.74 -0.24
N SER A 40 13.39 53.51 0.26
CA SER A 40 12.59 53.18 1.45
C SER A 40 11.08 53.44 1.35
N ASP A 41 10.54 53.73 0.15
CA ASP A 41 9.11 53.94 -0.07
C ASP A 41 8.34 52.61 -0.23
N GLN A 42 7.59 52.25 0.81
CA GLN A 42 6.75 51.05 0.82
C GLN A 42 5.63 51.09 -0.24
N LYS A 43 5.13 52.26 -0.66
CA LYS A 43 4.10 52.35 -1.71
C LYS A 43 4.70 51.99 -3.07
N LYS A 44 5.91 52.45 -3.36
CA LYS A 44 6.64 52.06 -4.59
C LYS A 44 6.91 50.56 -4.59
N LEU A 45 7.42 49.99 -3.49
CA LEU A 45 7.66 48.55 -3.40
C LEU A 45 6.37 47.74 -3.56
N ALA A 46 5.28 48.17 -2.93
CA ALA A 46 3.98 47.53 -3.08
C ALA A 46 3.49 47.54 -4.54
N SER A 47 3.71 48.65 -5.26
CA SER A 47 3.40 48.75 -6.69
C SER A 47 4.23 47.79 -7.53
N ILE A 48 5.55 47.71 -7.31
CA ILE A 48 6.46 46.78 -8.00
C ILE A 48 6.03 45.32 -7.79
N LEU A 49 5.72 44.96 -6.54
CA LEU A 49 5.28 43.61 -6.20
C LEU A 49 3.79 43.38 -6.51
N ASN A 50 3.07 44.37 -7.05
CA ASN A 50 1.63 44.31 -7.29
C ASN A 50 0.87 43.75 -6.06
N THR A 51 1.01 44.47 -4.94
CA THR A 51 0.42 44.17 -3.63
C THR A 51 0.04 45.48 -2.93
N THR A 52 -0.39 45.41 -1.67
CA THR A 52 -0.74 46.59 -0.88
C THR A 52 0.39 47.01 0.04
N ARG A 53 0.45 48.31 0.37
CA ARG A 53 1.35 48.82 1.43
C ARG A 53 1.13 48.09 2.76
N GLY A 54 -0.13 47.73 3.06
CA GLY A 54 -0.48 46.94 4.24
C GLY A 54 0.27 45.61 4.29
N THR A 55 0.27 44.88 3.17
CA THR A 55 1.00 43.60 3.06
C THR A 55 2.51 43.75 3.30
N ILE A 56 3.14 44.82 2.79
CA ILE A 56 4.55 45.13 3.07
C ILE A 56 4.77 45.40 4.56
N PHE A 57 3.93 46.24 5.15
CA PHE A 57 4.00 46.59 6.56
C PHE A 57 3.81 45.38 7.47
N ASP A 58 2.82 44.55 7.16
CA ASP A 58 2.48 43.34 7.92
C ASP A 58 3.60 42.30 7.88
N PHE A 59 4.25 42.12 6.73
CA PHE A 59 5.44 41.26 6.62
C PHE A 59 6.62 41.83 7.40
N LYS A 60 6.88 43.14 7.28
CA LYS A 60 8.00 43.83 7.96
C LYS A 60 7.90 43.75 9.48
N THR A 61 6.70 43.91 10.01
CA THR A 61 6.44 43.99 11.45
C THR A 61 6.11 42.64 12.07
N SER A 62 6.02 41.59 11.26
CA SER A 62 5.56 40.26 11.69
C SER A 62 4.24 40.32 12.48
N ARG A 63 3.41 41.36 12.26
CA ARG A 63 2.19 41.68 13.04
C ARG A 63 1.27 40.48 13.19
N PHE A 64 1.27 39.66 12.17
CA PHE A 64 0.37 38.54 11.96
C PHE A 64 1.03 37.18 12.20
N GLY A 65 2.33 37.16 12.51
CA GLY A 65 3.12 35.95 12.76
C GLY A 65 3.27 35.01 11.55
N SER A 66 2.58 35.27 10.44
CA SER A 66 2.72 34.54 9.18
C SER A 66 2.39 35.43 7.98
N SER A 67 2.84 35.01 6.81
CA SER A 67 2.71 35.73 5.54
C SER A 67 2.24 34.80 4.44
N SER A 68 1.45 35.31 3.49
CA SER A 68 0.94 34.45 2.41
C SER A 68 2.07 33.95 1.52
N LEU A 69 1.98 32.68 1.09
CA LEU A 69 2.97 32.05 0.21
C LEU A 69 3.13 32.83 -1.10
N TRP A 70 2.02 33.31 -1.65
CA TRP A 70 2.00 34.19 -2.82
C TRP A 70 2.91 35.41 -2.67
N PHE A 71 2.80 36.12 -1.54
CA PHE A 71 3.59 37.33 -1.31
C PHE A 71 5.07 37.00 -1.18
N VAL A 72 5.39 35.91 -0.46
CA VAL A 72 6.76 35.40 -0.32
C VAL A 72 7.37 35.09 -1.67
N PHE A 73 6.61 34.47 -2.59
CA PHE A 73 7.09 34.17 -3.94
C PHE A 73 7.42 35.41 -4.74
N LYS A 74 6.54 36.42 -4.70
CA LYS A 74 6.80 37.69 -5.38
C LYS A 74 8.03 38.40 -4.83
N LEU A 75 8.14 38.51 -3.51
CA LEU A 75 9.26 39.17 -2.85
C LEU A 75 10.58 38.44 -3.13
N SER A 76 10.59 37.12 -2.99
CA SER A 76 11.74 36.25 -3.29
C SER A 76 12.19 36.39 -4.74
N THR A 77 11.25 36.31 -5.70
CA THR A 77 11.56 36.45 -7.13
C THR A 77 12.15 37.82 -7.45
N PHE A 78 11.57 38.89 -6.88
CA PHE A 78 12.08 40.24 -7.02
C PHE A 78 13.51 40.35 -6.50
N LEU A 79 13.77 39.90 -5.27
CA LEU A 79 15.09 39.96 -4.65
C LEU A 79 16.14 39.15 -5.40
N ALA A 80 15.81 37.92 -5.82
CA ALA A 80 16.70 37.10 -6.63
C ALA A 80 17.05 37.79 -7.95
N SER A 81 16.07 38.43 -8.62
CA SER A 81 16.32 39.21 -9.84
C SER A 81 17.24 40.42 -9.65
N LYS A 82 17.46 40.83 -8.40
CA LYS A 82 18.38 41.91 -8.00
C LYS A 82 19.73 41.38 -7.48
N GLY A 83 19.99 40.09 -7.59
CA GLY A 83 21.24 39.45 -7.20
C GLY A 83 21.28 38.93 -5.76
N PHE A 84 20.17 38.99 -5.01
CA PHE A 84 20.07 38.41 -3.66
C PHE A 84 19.65 36.94 -3.71
N GLU A 85 20.54 36.09 -4.20
CA GLU A 85 20.32 34.66 -4.39
C GLU A 85 20.01 33.90 -3.08
N GLU A 86 20.45 34.43 -1.94
CA GLU A 86 20.13 33.92 -0.60
C GLU A 86 18.63 33.98 -0.26
N PHE A 87 17.88 34.83 -0.96
CA PHE A 87 16.43 34.95 -0.85
C PHE A 87 15.67 34.19 -1.93
N SER A 88 16.34 33.36 -2.75
CA SER A 88 15.67 32.43 -3.67
C SER A 88 14.78 31.43 -2.92
N ILE A 89 13.71 30.96 -3.56
CA ILE A 89 12.74 30.03 -2.95
C ILE A 89 13.39 28.75 -2.41
N LEU A 90 14.37 28.21 -3.14
CA LEU A 90 15.11 27.00 -2.73
C LEU A 90 15.95 27.23 -1.46
N LYS A 91 16.39 28.46 -1.21
CA LYS A 91 17.11 28.82 0.04
C LYS A 91 16.12 29.12 1.16
N LEU A 92 15.02 29.80 0.85
CA LEU A 92 13.99 30.16 1.83
C LEU A 92 13.24 28.94 2.37
N GLU A 93 12.99 27.90 1.56
CA GLU A 93 12.26 26.71 2.03
C GLU A 93 12.94 26.01 3.21
N LYS A 94 14.27 26.21 3.37
CA LYS A 94 15.08 25.68 4.48
C LYS A 94 15.02 26.50 5.76
N LYS A 95 14.42 27.69 5.72
CA LYS A 95 14.39 28.67 6.82
C LYS A 95 12.98 28.95 7.33
N ILE A 96 12.01 28.09 7.00
CA ILE A 96 10.62 28.24 7.43
C ILE A 96 10.49 27.71 8.86
N ASP A 97 9.95 28.53 9.76
CA ASP A 97 9.63 28.12 11.14
C ASP A 97 8.29 27.38 11.21
N ALA A 98 7.32 27.79 10.39
CA ALA A 98 6.02 27.13 10.33
C ALA A 98 5.33 27.32 8.97
N ILE A 99 4.53 26.33 8.57
CA ILE A 99 3.61 26.42 7.42
C ILE A 99 2.21 25.96 7.83
N LYS A 100 1.18 26.70 7.41
CA LYS A 100 -0.23 26.36 7.66
C LYS A 100 -1.13 26.81 6.53
N THR A 101 -2.33 26.22 6.48
CA THR A 101 -3.42 26.75 5.66
C THR A 101 -4.28 27.69 6.49
N GLU A 102 -4.62 28.84 5.94
CA GLU A 102 -5.46 29.86 6.56
C GLU A 102 -4.87 30.42 7.87
N TRP A 103 -5.54 31.41 8.44
CA TRP A 103 -5.06 32.16 9.60
C TRP A 103 -5.06 31.36 10.91
N VAL A 104 -6.05 30.48 11.09
CA VAL A 104 -6.32 29.75 12.34
C VAL A 104 -6.03 28.24 12.20
N GLY A 105 -5.48 27.82 11.06
CA GLY A 105 -5.18 26.41 10.82
C GLY A 105 -4.02 25.90 11.66
N LYS A 106 -4.09 24.63 12.04
CA LYS A 106 -2.96 23.87 12.60
C LYS A 106 -1.78 23.87 11.63
N SER A 107 -0.59 23.93 12.19
CA SER A 107 0.66 24.13 11.47
C SER A 107 1.54 22.87 11.43
N ILE A 108 2.46 22.88 10.47
CA ILE A 108 3.68 22.06 10.49
C ILE A 108 4.79 23.01 10.91
N LEU A 109 5.45 22.70 12.02
CA LEU A 109 6.56 23.45 12.60
C LEU A 109 7.89 22.89 12.08
N ASN A 110 8.82 23.79 11.74
CA ASN A 110 10.12 23.49 11.14
C ASN A 110 10.00 22.49 9.98
N PRO A 111 9.22 22.80 8.93
CA PRO A 111 8.97 21.86 7.86
C PRO A 111 10.26 21.43 7.16
N LYS A 112 10.39 20.14 6.88
CA LYS A 112 11.59 19.54 6.27
C LYS A 112 11.58 19.66 4.75
N PHE A 113 11.53 20.87 4.19
CA PHE A 113 11.59 21.04 2.74
C PHE A 113 12.98 20.69 2.16
N PRO A 114 13.08 20.13 0.93
CA PRO A 114 11.94 19.56 0.21
C PRO A 114 11.43 18.32 0.93
N ILE A 115 10.11 18.18 0.97
CA ILE A 115 9.46 17.11 1.71
C ILE A 115 9.59 15.83 0.89
N ASP A 116 10.44 14.91 1.35
CA ASP A 116 10.75 13.68 0.65
C ASP A 116 9.93 12.50 1.17
N PHE A 117 9.05 11.96 0.31
CA PHE A 117 8.30 10.74 0.57
C PHE A 117 9.00 9.47 0.04
N ASN A 118 10.14 9.58 -0.65
CA ASN A 118 10.88 8.45 -1.24
C ASN A 118 11.68 7.63 -0.21
N ASN A 119 11.14 7.47 0.99
CA ASN A 119 11.74 6.74 2.09
C ASN A 119 10.68 5.89 2.82
N LYS A 120 11.14 5.05 3.76
CA LYS A 120 10.28 4.14 4.53
C LYS A 120 9.13 4.85 5.27
N TYR A 121 9.34 6.07 5.75
CA TYR A 121 8.32 6.81 6.48
C TYR A 121 7.26 7.36 5.52
N GLY A 122 7.68 7.91 4.38
CA GLY A 122 6.78 8.34 3.31
C GLY A 122 5.88 7.20 2.83
N ALA A 123 6.45 6.02 2.58
CA ALA A 123 5.70 4.83 2.21
C ALA A 123 4.64 4.42 3.24
N LYS A 124 4.98 4.46 4.54
CA LYS A 124 4.02 4.19 5.62
C LYS A 124 2.90 5.23 5.67
N ILE A 125 3.19 6.52 5.50
CA ILE A 125 2.16 7.57 5.45
C ILE A 125 1.19 7.30 4.30
N ILE A 126 1.71 7.05 3.09
CA ILE A 126 0.86 6.79 1.92
C ILE A 126 -0.01 5.55 2.14
N ALA A 127 0.58 4.45 2.62
CA ALA A 127 -0.16 3.22 2.91
C ALA A 127 -1.25 3.45 3.95
N ALA A 128 -0.93 4.11 5.07
CA ALA A 128 -1.86 4.42 6.15
C ALA A 128 -3.05 5.27 5.68
N ILE A 129 -2.79 6.37 4.94
CA ILE A 129 -3.85 7.24 4.40
C ILE A 129 -4.71 6.50 3.36
N MET A 130 -4.10 5.66 2.54
CA MET A 130 -4.84 4.87 1.56
C MET A 130 -5.68 3.76 2.24
N CYS A 131 -5.18 3.08 3.27
CA CYS A 131 -5.81 1.90 3.87
C CYS A 131 -6.81 2.26 4.98
N ASP A 132 -6.42 2.46 6.23
CA ASP A 132 -7.40 2.79 7.28
C ASP A 132 -7.68 4.30 7.44
N GLY A 133 -6.85 5.15 6.83
CA GLY A 133 -7.01 6.60 6.86
C GLY A 133 -7.86 7.18 5.73
N GLY A 134 -7.65 8.45 5.44
CA GLY A 134 -8.26 9.11 4.30
C GLY A 134 -7.87 10.56 4.17
N LEU A 135 -8.29 11.16 3.06
CA LEU A 135 -8.19 12.58 2.81
C LEU A 135 -9.61 13.10 2.54
N THR A 136 -10.15 13.95 3.41
CA THR A 136 -11.50 14.50 3.19
C THR A 136 -11.55 15.36 1.92
N SER A 137 -12.74 15.68 1.42
CA SER A 137 -12.91 16.60 0.28
C SER A 137 -12.29 17.97 0.53
N CYS A 138 -12.25 18.42 1.79
CA CYS A 138 -11.61 19.66 2.22
C CYS A 138 -10.10 19.51 2.50
N LYS A 139 -9.49 18.38 2.10
CA LYS A 139 -8.07 18.07 2.28
C LYS A 139 -7.62 17.98 3.74
N TYR A 140 -8.47 17.54 4.66
CA TYR A 140 -8.03 17.15 6.00
C TYR A 140 -7.65 15.67 5.99
N PRO A 141 -6.37 15.30 6.19
CA PRO A 141 -5.99 13.92 6.31
C PRO A 141 -6.36 13.39 7.68
N PHE A 142 -6.65 12.10 7.75
CA PHE A 142 -6.86 11.40 9.02
C PHE A 142 -6.37 9.96 8.90
N TYR A 143 -6.02 9.37 10.04
CA TYR A 143 -5.75 7.94 10.17
C TYR A 143 -6.50 7.39 11.38
N VAL A 144 -7.06 6.19 11.24
CA VAL A 144 -7.95 5.59 12.23
C VAL A 144 -7.52 4.16 12.48
N ASN A 145 -7.25 3.77 13.71
CA ASN A 145 -6.97 2.36 14.03
C ASN A 145 -7.32 2.04 15.48
N LYS A 146 -7.57 0.76 15.79
CA LYS A 146 -7.77 0.28 17.16
C LYS A 146 -6.45 0.08 17.91
N ASN A 147 -5.36 -0.14 17.18
CA ASN A 147 -4.03 -0.34 17.75
C ASN A 147 -3.30 1.00 17.89
N GLU A 148 -3.11 1.44 19.13
CA GLU A 148 -2.39 2.66 19.47
C GLU A 148 -0.97 2.72 18.87
N LYS A 149 -0.22 1.61 18.90
CA LYS A 149 1.15 1.56 18.35
C LYS A 149 1.19 1.90 16.86
N LEU A 150 0.15 1.52 16.10
CA LEU A 150 0.06 1.88 14.69
C LEU A 150 -0.22 3.38 14.51
N VAL A 151 -1.14 3.94 15.30
CA VAL A 151 -1.46 5.38 15.24
C VAL A 151 -0.23 6.21 15.58
N ASP A 152 0.46 5.89 16.67
CA ASP A 152 1.69 6.58 17.08
C ASP A 152 2.80 6.39 16.03
N GLY A 153 2.92 5.20 15.44
CA GLY A 153 3.86 4.91 14.35
C GLY A 153 3.61 5.75 13.10
N VAL A 154 2.35 5.99 12.73
CA VAL A 154 1.98 6.86 11.61
C VAL A 154 2.26 8.33 11.93
N ILE A 155 1.89 8.81 13.13
CA ILE A 155 2.20 10.19 13.57
C ILE A 155 3.71 10.43 13.51
N LYS A 156 4.50 9.53 14.08
CA LYS A 156 5.96 9.60 14.02
C LYS A 156 6.47 9.62 12.58
N SER A 157 5.92 8.78 11.71
CA SER A 157 6.31 8.76 10.30
C SER A 157 6.02 10.10 9.61
N VAL A 158 4.87 10.72 9.90
CA VAL A 158 4.55 12.07 9.42
C VAL A 158 5.59 13.07 9.91
N GLU A 159 5.89 13.10 11.21
CA GLU A 159 6.86 14.06 11.75
C GLU A 159 8.27 13.87 11.19
N GLU A 160 8.66 12.62 10.91
CA GLU A 160 9.93 12.32 10.27
C GLU A 160 10.02 12.85 8.83
N VAL A 161 8.91 12.83 8.08
CA VAL A 161 8.89 13.28 6.67
C VAL A 161 8.68 14.79 6.57
N VAL A 162 7.73 15.35 7.31
CA VAL A 162 7.29 16.75 7.10
C VAL A 162 7.80 17.73 8.14
N GLY A 163 8.27 17.27 9.31
CA GLY A 163 8.55 18.13 10.48
C GLY A 163 7.46 18.01 11.55
N LYS A 164 7.64 18.69 12.69
CA LYS A 164 6.73 18.56 13.84
C LYS A 164 5.32 19.05 13.48
N ILE A 165 4.28 18.31 13.84
CA ILE A 165 2.91 18.64 13.43
C ILE A 165 1.99 18.92 14.61
N GLU A 166 1.08 19.87 14.42
CA GLU A 166 -0.07 20.02 15.30
C GLU A 166 -1.21 19.14 14.77
N TYR A 167 -1.68 18.17 15.56
CA TYR A 167 -2.73 17.23 15.15
C TYR A 167 -3.80 17.09 16.24
N ASN A 168 -4.98 16.59 15.86
CA ASN A 168 -6.04 16.21 16.79
C ASN A 168 -5.95 14.71 17.05
N ARG A 169 -6.13 14.29 18.31
CA ARG A 169 -6.29 12.89 18.67
C ARG A 169 -7.63 12.69 19.35
N ARG A 170 -8.40 11.72 18.91
CA ARG A 170 -9.72 11.40 19.45
C ARG A 170 -9.84 9.89 19.63
N THR A 171 -10.54 9.45 20.66
CA THR A 171 -10.85 8.04 20.89
C THR A 171 -12.35 7.87 21.02
N TYR A 172 -12.93 6.96 20.26
CA TYR A 172 -14.36 6.60 20.31
C TYR A 172 -14.49 5.09 20.06
N ASP A 173 -15.28 4.38 20.85
CA ASP A 173 -15.53 2.93 20.70
C ASP A 173 -14.25 2.07 20.54
N ASN A 174 -13.20 2.39 21.31
CA ASN A 174 -11.86 1.77 21.23
C ASN A 174 -11.15 1.95 19.87
N ILE A 175 -11.58 2.92 19.09
CA ILE A 175 -10.97 3.36 17.84
C ILE A 175 -10.27 4.69 18.12
N ILE A 176 -8.99 4.78 17.74
CA ILE A 176 -8.19 5.99 17.89
C ILE A 176 -8.08 6.65 16.52
N GLU A 177 -8.39 7.93 16.45
CA GLU A 177 -8.28 8.76 15.27
C GLU A 177 -7.21 9.83 15.47
N ALA A 178 -6.27 9.93 14.52
CA ALA A 178 -5.34 11.04 14.37
C ALA A 178 -5.78 11.91 13.18
N GLY A 179 -6.24 13.13 13.45
CA GLY A 179 -6.61 14.13 12.46
C GLY A 179 -5.50 15.13 12.22
N PHE A 180 -5.02 15.23 10.99
CA PHE A 180 -3.84 16.01 10.61
C PHE A 180 -4.19 17.41 10.08
N PRO A 181 -3.24 18.35 10.06
CA PRO A 181 -3.50 19.70 9.55
C PRO A 181 -3.75 19.69 8.04
N LYS A 182 -4.61 20.60 7.56
CA LYS A 182 -5.00 20.69 6.13
C LYS A 182 -3.81 20.96 5.21
N ILE A 183 -2.75 21.63 5.69
CA ILE A 183 -1.52 21.80 4.92
C ILE A 183 -0.87 20.45 4.55
N LEU A 184 -0.90 19.45 5.44
CA LEU A 184 -0.43 18.10 5.11
C LEU A 184 -1.27 17.50 3.98
N GLY A 185 -2.58 17.74 3.97
CA GLY A 185 -3.44 17.33 2.86
C GLY A 185 -3.08 17.98 1.54
N CYS A 186 -2.75 19.28 1.54
CA CYS A 186 -2.24 19.96 0.36
C CYS A 186 -0.94 19.30 -0.16
N ILE A 187 0.00 18.96 0.73
CA ILE A 187 1.24 18.25 0.39
C ILE A 187 0.92 16.85 -0.17
N LEU A 188 0.05 16.08 0.50
CA LEU A 188 -0.34 14.73 0.06
C LEU A 188 -1.00 14.71 -1.33
N THR A 189 -1.75 15.76 -1.69
CA THR A 189 -2.31 15.87 -3.05
C THR A 189 -1.24 16.03 -4.12
N LYS A 190 -0.09 16.62 -3.80
CA LYS A 190 1.04 16.78 -4.74
C LYS A 190 1.75 15.46 -5.02
N VAL A 191 1.77 14.55 -4.03
CA VAL A 191 2.28 13.18 -4.21
C VAL A 191 1.21 12.19 -4.65
N GLY A 192 0.05 12.66 -5.13
CA GLY A 192 -0.94 11.81 -5.82
C GLY A 192 -2.05 11.21 -4.95
N ILE A 193 -2.20 11.61 -3.69
CA ILE A 193 -3.38 11.23 -2.88
C ILE A 193 -4.61 12.02 -3.35
N VAL A 194 -5.70 11.31 -3.64
CA VAL A 194 -6.94 11.92 -4.12
C VAL A 194 -7.91 12.22 -2.96
N PRO A 195 -8.36 13.47 -2.78
CA PRO A 195 -9.38 13.83 -1.79
C PRO A 195 -10.73 13.12 -2.03
N GLY A 196 -11.44 12.81 -0.95
CA GLY A 196 -12.79 12.26 -0.96
C GLY A 196 -12.88 10.78 -0.57
N LYS A 197 -14.02 10.16 -0.87
CA LYS A 197 -14.30 8.76 -0.48
C LYS A 197 -13.56 7.79 -1.38
N LYS A 198 -12.61 7.04 -0.82
CA LYS A 198 -11.76 6.05 -1.51
C LYS A 198 -12.56 4.99 -2.30
N ILE A 199 -13.69 4.55 -1.74
CA ILE A 199 -14.59 3.58 -2.37
C ILE A 199 -15.21 4.09 -3.68
N LEU A 200 -15.31 5.41 -3.85
CA LEU A 200 -15.83 6.06 -5.05
C LEU A 200 -14.72 6.32 -6.06
N THR A 201 -13.58 6.83 -5.58
CA THR A 201 -12.48 7.29 -6.43
C THR A 201 -11.64 6.15 -7.01
N ASN A 202 -11.49 5.03 -6.29
CA ASN A 202 -10.69 3.86 -6.72
C ASN A 202 -9.33 4.26 -7.31
N TYR A 203 -8.68 5.25 -6.71
CA TYR A 203 -7.43 5.81 -7.23
C TYR A 203 -6.27 4.81 -7.05
N PRO A 204 -5.30 4.80 -7.98
CA PRO A 204 -4.13 3.93 -7.89
C PRO A 204 -3.18 4.36 -6.77
N ILE A 205 -2.25 3.49 -6.41
CA ILE A 205 -1.07 3.84 -5.61
C ILE A 205 -0.27 4.92 -6.38
N PRO A 206 0.23 5.97 -5.70
CA PRO A 206 1.09 6.97 -6.31
C PRO A 206 2.27 6.38 -7.10
N PRO A 207 2.58 6.91 -8.29
CA PRO A 207 3.67 6.41 -9.12
C PRO A 207 5.01 6.29 -8.40
N PHE A 208 5.39 7.28 -7.56
CA PHE A 208 6.66 7.24 -6.84
C PHE A 208 6.82 6.03 -5.92
N ILE A 209 5.72 5.47 -5.40
CA ILE A 209 5.77 4.22 -4.64
C ILE A 209 6.04 3.05 -5.59
N ILE A 210 5.34 3.01 -6.73
CA ILE A 210 5.47 1.93 -7.75
C ILE A 210 6.85 1.93 -8.39
N ASP A 211 7.44 3.09 -8.57
CA ASP A 211 8.73 3.21 -9.27
C ASP A 211 9.92 3.11 -8.29
N ASN A 212 9.66 2.90 -6.99
CA ASN A 212 10.69 2.81 -5.96
C ASN A 212 10.63 1.49 -5.17
N PRO A 213 11.34 0.44 -5.64
CA PRO A 213 11.35 -0.86 -4.97
C PRO A 213 11.89 -0.84 -3.53
N ASN A 214 12.72 0.14 -3.17
CA ASN A 214 13.36 0.20 -1.85
C ASN A 214 12.37 0.43 -0.71
N ILE A 215 11.18 0.94 -1.02
CA ILE A 215 10.14 1.27 -0.03
C ILE A 215 8.92 0.34 -0.09
N TYR A 216 8.96 -0.69 -0.96
CA TYR A 216 7.89 -1.67 -1.12
C TYR A 216 7.56 -2.42 0.17
N ARG A 217 8.58 -2.82 0.93
CA ARG A 217 8.41 -3.52 2.20
C ARG A 217 7.57 -2.69 3.17
N ASP A 218 7.95 -1.44 3.39
CA ASP A 218 7.30 -0.56 4.36
C ASP A 218 5.87 -0.19 3.94
N PHE A 219 5.65 0.03 2.64
CA PHE A 219 4.31 0.24 2.09
C PHE A 219 3.41 -0.98 2.32
N LEU A 220 3.88 -2.18 1.96
CA LEU A 220 3.11 -3.41 2.11
C LEU A 220 2.87 -3.77 3.58
N GLN A 221 3.89 -3.66 4.44
CA GLN A 221 3.76 -3.96 5.86
C GLN A 221 2.63 -3.14 6.48
N GLN A 222 2.61 -1.82 6.27
CA GLN A 222 1.53 -0.96 6.76
C GLN A 222 0.18 -1.33 6.13
N ALA A 223 0.11 -1.58 4.82
CA ALA A 223 -1.14 -1.94 4.17
C ALA A 223 -1.76 -3.24 4.70
N PHE A 224 -0.92 -4.24 5.04
CA PHE A 224 -1.35 -5.50 5.63
C PHE A 224 -1.61 -5.38 7.14
N ASP A 225 -0.90 -4.51 7.86
CA ASP A 225 -1.20 -4.18 9.25
C ASP A 225 -2.56 -3.46 9.40
N ASP A 226 -2.97 -2.67 8.42
CA ASP A 226 -4.30 -2.04 8.37
C ASP A 226 -5.38 -3.04 7.92
N GLU A 227 -5.33 -3.46 6.65
CA GLU A 227 -6.45 -4.14 5.96
C GLU A 227 -6.26 -5.66 5.86
N GLY A 228 -5.11 -6.17 6.30
CA GLY A 228 -4.74 -7.58 6.21
C GLY A 228 -5.38 -8.43 7.31
N TYR A 229 -5.75 -9.65 6.95
CA TYR A 229 -6.28 -10.66 7.86
C TYR A 229 -5.57 -12.00 7.67
N VAL A 230 -5.19 -12.66 8.77
CA VAL A 230 -4.56 -13.98 8.77
C VAL A 230 -5.57 -15.04 9.19
N ASN A 231 -5.82 -16.03 8.34
CA ASN A 231 -6.73 -17.14 8.60
C ASN A 231 -5.93 -18.45 8.76
N VAL A 232 -5.97 -19.04 9.97
CA VAL A 232 -5.22 -20.25 10.36
C VAL A 232 -5.91 -21.56 9.93
N GLY A 233 -7.20 -21.50 9.55
CA GLY A 233 -7.92 -22.63 8.92
C GLY A 233 -8.74 -23.52 9.86
N ASP A 234 -9.05 -23.04 11.07
CA ASP A 234 -9.63 -23.86 12.15
C ASP A 234 -11.16 -24.03 12.01
N LYS A 235 -11.80 -23.19 11.19
CA LYS A 235 -13.25 -23.21 10.95
C LYS A 235 -13.56 -23.96 9.66
N LYS A 236 -14.52 -24.89 9.71
CA LYS A 236 -15.02 -25.69 8.57
C LYS A 236 -15.24 -24.80 7.33
N GLY A 237 -14.27 -24.76 6.41
CA GLY A 237 -14.32 -24.01 5.14
C GLY A 237 -13.41 -22.77 5.02
N GLY A 238 -12.75 -22.32 6.07
CA GLY A 238 -11.74 -21.26 5.99
C GLY A 238 -10.40 -21.81 5.48
N GLY A 239 -9.99 -21.44 4.27
CA GLY A 239 -8.65 -21.80 3.77
C GLY A 239 -7.53 -21.08 4.54
N LYS A 240 -6.39 -21.74 4.70
CA LYS A 240 -5.14 -21.21 5.25
C LYS A 240 -4.56 -20.11 4.37
N ARG A 241 -4.61 -18.85 4.80
CA ARG A 241 -4.20 -17.71 3.95
C ARG A 241 -4.05 -16.39 4.70
N ILE A 242 -3.29 -15.48 4.11
CA ILE A 242 -3.39 -14.04 4.37
C ILE A 242 -4.34 -13.45 3.31
N THR A 243 -5.24 -12.58 3.73
CA THR A 243 -6.18 -11.86 2.85
C THR A 243 -6.02 -10.36 3.05
N LEU A 244 -5.91 -9.61 1.95
CA LEU A 244 -6.05 -8.17 1.92
C LEU A 244 -7.37 -7.82 1.23
N THR A 245 -8.18 -6.96 1.85
CA THR A 245 -9.52 -6.63 1.36
C THR A 245 -9.59 -5.18 0.90
N GLN A 246 -10.40 -4.90 -0.12
CA GLN A 246 -10.78 -3.54 -0.47
C GLN A 246 -12.21 -3.50 -0.98
N TYR A 247 -12.98 -2.52 -0.51
CA TYR A 247 -14.34 -2.25 -0.99
C TYR A 247 -14.36 -1.16 -2.05
N ASN A 248 -15.21 -1.32 -3.05
CA ASN A 248 -15.48 -0.33 -4.08
C ASN A 248 -16.99 -0.12 -4.22
N TYR A 249 -17.41 1.07 -4.64
CA TYR A 249 -18.81 1.34 -4.95
C TYR A 249 -19.24 0.71 -6.28
N TRP A 250 -18.33 0.61 -7.23
CA TRP A 250 -18.58 -0.01 -8.54
C TRP A 250 -18.05 -1.45 -8.56
N LYS A 251 -18.67 -2.31 -9.37
CA LYS A 251 -18.21 -3.69 -9.63
C LYS A 251 -16.99 -3.70 -10.58
N ARG A 252 -15.96 -2.90 -10.24
CA ARG A 252 -14.68 -2.80 -10.94
C ARG A 252 -13.56 -3.25 -9.99
N LYS A 253 -12.59 -3.99 -10.53
CA LYS A 253 -11.43 -4.44 -9.77
C LYS A 253 -10.69 -3.23 -9.18
N PRO A 254 -10.30 -3.26 -7.90
CA PRO A 254 -9.59 -2.14 -7.30
C PRO A 254 -8.20 -1.98 -7.88
N ARG A 255 -7.87 -0.77 -8.36
CA ARG A 255 -6.57 -0.48 -9.00
C ARG A 255 -5.42 -0.71 -8.01
N ARG A 256 -5.60 -0.26 -6.77
CA ARG A 256 -4.65 -0.47 -5.68
C ARG A 256 -4.35 -1.96 -5.44
N LEU A 257 -5.35 -2.84 -5.34
CA LEU A 257 -5.10 -4.28 -5.15
C LEU A 257 -4.35 -4.91 -6.34
N LEU A 258 -4.61 -4.45 -7.58
CA LEU A 258 -3.85 -4.91 -8.75
C LEU A 258 -2.38 -4.49 -8.66
N GLN A 259 -2.10 -3.27 -8.21
CA GLN A 259 -0.72 -2.79 -8.02
C GLN A 259 -0.03 -3.48 -6.84
N ILE A 260 -0.71 -3.68 -5.71
CA ILE A 260 -0.19 -4.45 -4.56
C ILE A 260 0.21 -5.86 -5.00
N LYS A 261 -0.59 -6.50 -5.86
CA LYS A 261 -0.22 -7.81 -6.45
C LYS A 261 1.08 -7.74 -7.24
N GLY A 262 1.29 -6.68 -8.02
CA GLY A 262 2.55 -6.44 -8.74
C GLY A 262 3.73 -6.32 -7.79
N ILE A 263 3.60 -5.52 -6.73
CA ILE A 263 4.62 -5.33 -5.70
C ILE A 263 4.93 -6.65 -4.96
N LEU A 264 3.89 -7.41 -4.57
CA LEU A 264 4.06 -8.73 -3.94
C LEU A 264 4.83 -9.69 -4.84
N ASN A 265 4.46 -9.77 -6.13
CA ASN A 265 5.15 -10.62 -7.09
C ASN A 265 6.62 -10.21 -7.26
N PHE A 266 6.92 -8.91 -7.27
CA PHE A 266 8.30 -8.39 -7.32
C PHE A 266 9.12 -8.88 -6.11
N LEU A 267 8.54 -8.92 -4.92
CA LEU A 267 9.19 -9.45 -3.72
C LEU A 267 9.22 -10.99 -3.67
N GLY A 268 8.69 -11.68 -4.67
CA GLY A 268 8.65 -13.14 -4.74
C GLY A 268 7.48 -13.77 -3.96
N VAL A 269 6.46 -12.99 -3.62
CA VAL A 269 5.24 -13.46 -2.96
C VAL A 269 4.11 -13.57 -3.97
N ARG A 270 3.77 -14.80 -4.38
CA ARG A 270 2.64 -14.99 -5.31
C ARG A 270 1.31 -14.86 -4.59
N SER A 271 0.37 -14.18 -5.22
CA SER A 271 -0.99 -13.99 -4.71
C SER A 271 -2.06 -14.25 -5.77
N SER A 272 -3.22 -14.71 -5.31
CA SER A 272 -4.43 -14.87 -6.11
C SER A 272 -5.35 -13.65 -5.99
N GLY A 273 -6.16 -13.37 -7.02
CA GLY A 273 -7.03 -12.19 -7.09
C GLY A 273 -6.38 -10.98 -7.77
N PRO A 274 -6.94 -9.76 -7.58
CA PRO A 274 -8.14 -9.48 -6.80
C PRO A 274 -9.40 -10.10 -7.45
N TYR A 275 -10.20 -10.80 -6.66
CA TYR A 275 -11.49 -11.36 -7.11
C TYR A 275 -12.63 -10.83 -6.25
N PHE A 276 -13.83 -10.78 -6.84
CA PHE A 276 -15.04 -10.36 -6.15
C PHE A 276 -15.50 -11.46 -5.18
N GLN A 277 -15.82 -11.09 -3.93
CA GLN A 277 -16.22 -12.07 -2.91
C GLN A 277 -17.58 -11.75 -2.30
N ILE A 278 -17.82 -10.49 -1.94
CA ILE A 278 -19.00 -10.07 -1.17
C ILE A 278 -19.55 -8.75 -1.69
N SER A 279 -20.85 -8.54 -1.53
CA SER A 279 -21.48 -7.24 -1.67
C SER A 279 -22.25 -6.88 -0.41
N HIS A 280 -22.12 -5.65 0.07
CA HIS A 280 -22.90 -5.13 1.18
C HIS A 280 -23.87 -4.07 0.67
N THR A 281 -25.14 -4.22 1.02
CA THR A 281 -26.17 -3.20 0.82
C THR A 281 -26.35 -2.45 2.13
N ALA A 282 -26.00 -1.17 2.17
CA ALA A 282 -26.24 -0.30 3.31
C ALA A 282 -27.75 -0.04 3.48
N LYS A 283 -28.16 0.47 4.66
CA LYS A 283 -29.57 0.79 4.97
C LYS A 283 -30.21 1.75 3.96
N ASN A 284 -29.43 2.64 3.36
CA ASN A 284 -29.88 3.58 2.33
C ASN A 284 -29.89 2.99 0.91
N GLY A 285 -29.79 1.66 0.76
CA GLY A 285 -29.79 0.96 -0.52
C GLY A 285 -28.46 0.98 -1.28
N ASN A 286 -27.46 1.76 -0.84
CA ASN A 286 -26.17 1.81 -1.51
C ASN A 286 -25.44 0.47 -1.41
N LYS A 287 -24.99 -0.05 -2.55
CA LYS A 287 -24.21 -1.29 -2.63
C LYS A 287 -22.72 -1.00 -2.69
N THR A 288 -21.94 -1.78 -1.96
CA THR A 288 -20.48 -1.83 -2.06
C THR A 288 -20.04 -3.25 -2.38
N TYR A 289 -18.93 -3.39 -3.08
CA TYR A 289 -18.39 -4.65 -3.60
C TYR A 289 -16.99 -4.88 -3.01
N GLY A 290 -16.84 -5.94 -2.22
CA GLY A 290 -15.59 -6.35 -1.59
C GLY A 290 -14.76 -7.25 -2.50
N TYR A 291 -13.49 -6.87 -2.68
CA TYR A 291 -12.49 -7.59 -3.47
C TYR A 291 -11.34 -8.06 -2.60
N PHE A 292 -10.88 -9.28 -2.88
CA PHE A 292 -9.96 -10.02 -2.02
C PHE A 292 -8.69 -10.35 -2.81
N LEU A 293 -7.54 -10.04 -2.23
CA LEU A 293 -6.22 -10.49 -2.67
C LEU A 293 -5.68 -11.48 -1.63
N GLN A 294 -5.21 -12.66 -2.04
CA GLN A 294 -4.87 -13.73 -1.10
C GLN A 294 -3.53 -14.39 -1.36
N ILE A 295 -2.81 -14.68 -0.27
CA ILE A 295 -1.58 -15.46 -0.24
C ILE A 295 -1.88 -16.75 0.53
N SER A 296 -1.83 -17.90 -0.14
CA SER A 296 -2.29 -19.18 0.42
C SER A 296 -1.29 -20.33 0.32
N ASN A 297 -0.19 -20.18 -0.41
CA ASN A 297 0.82 -21.23 -0.49
C ASN A 297 1.81 -21.07 0.66
N GLN A 298 2.21 -22.17 1.31
CA GLN A 298 3.16 -22.13 2.42
C GLN A 298 4.47 -21.40 2.06
N SER A 299 5.04 -21.69 0.88
CA SER A 299 6.28 -21.03 0.45
C SER A 299 6.14 -19.52 0.29
N ASP A 300 5.02 -19.06 -0.29
CA ASP A 300 4.75 -17.64 -0.49
C ASP A 300 4.45 -16.94 0.86
N LEU A 301 3.81 -17.66 1.81
CA LEU A 301 3.59 -17.20 3.18
C LEU A 301 4.91 -17.06 3.96
N SER A 302 5.85 -17.99 3.79
CA SER A 302 7.19 -17.90 4.40
C SER A 302 7.96 -16.69 3.86
N VAL A 303 7.96 -16.49 2.53
CA VAL A 303 8.58 -15.31 1.91
C VAL A 303 7.90 -14.01 2.38
N PHE A 304 6.58 -14.01 2.53
CA PHE A 304 5.86 -12.87 3.11
C PHE A 304 6.32 -12.59 4.54
N ALA A 305 6.41 -13.60 5.40
CA ALA A 305 6.83 -13.44 6.80
C ALA A 305 8.24 -12.85 6.90
N GLU A 306 9.16 -13.32 6.06
CA GLU A 306 10.55 -12.88 6.02
C GLU A 306 10.70 -11.44 5.48
N LYS A 307 10.10 -11.16 4.31
CA LYS A 307 10.37 -9.90 3.60
C LYS A 307 9.45 -8.75 3.98
N ILE A 308 8.23 -9.04 4.40
CA ILE A 308 7.20 -8.02 4.68
C ILE A 308 6.79 -8.09 6.15
N GLY A 309 6.28 -9.25 6.57
CA GLY A 309 5.82 -9.49 7.93
C GLY A 309 4.65 -8.61 8.35
N PHE A 310 4.38 -8.59 9.66
CA PHE A 310 3.45 -7.70 10.32
C PHE A 310 4.18 -6.98 11.45
N THR A 311 3.67 -5.83 11.87
CA THR A 311 4.13 -5.14 13.08
C THR A 311 3.26 -5.49 14.29
N ILE A 312 2.02 -5.92 14.05
CA ILE A 312 1.06 -6.18 15.12
C ILE A 312 1.25 -7.58 15.72
N ASP A 313 1.50 -7.64 17.02
CA ASP A 313 1.80 -8.87 17.79
C ASP A 313 0.81 -10.02 17.51
N TYR A 314 -0.50 -9.78 17.53
CA TYR A 314 -1.47 -10.85 17.28
C TYR A 314 -1.45 -11.34 15.81
N LYS A 315 -1.15 -10.47 14.83
CA LYS A 315 -1.02 -10.87 13.42
C LYS A 315 0.26 -11.66 13.20
N ILE A 316 1.36 -11.28 13.86
CA ILE A 316 2.61 -12.05 13.89
C ILE A 316 2.33 -13.46 14.46
N GLY A 317 1.68 -13.55 15.62
CA GLY A 317 1.33 -14.82 16.24
C GLY A 317 0.41 -15.69 15.36
N ASN A 318 -0.58 -15.08 14.70
CA ASN A 318 -1.45 -15.80 13.77
C ASN A 318 -0.72 -16.26 12.50
N LEU A 319 0.24 -15.47 12.00
CA LEU A 319 1.06 -15.85 10.85
C LEU A 319 1.96 -17.04 11.20
N GLN A 320 2.56 -17.02 12.38
CA GLN A 320 3.36 -18.14 12.87
C GLN A 320 2.50 -19.41 13.01
N LYS A 321 1.35 -19.31 13.69
CA LYS A 321 0.39 -20.43 13.79
C LYS A 321 -0.05 -20.93 12.42
N LEU A 322 -0.30 -20.03 11.47
CA LEU A 322 -0.64 -20.38 10.10
C LEU A 322 0.49 -21.20 9.44
N LEU A 323 1.75 -20.75 9.55
CA LEU A 323 2.92 -21.45 9.01
C LEU A 323 3.11 -22.82 9.66
N ASP A 324 3.02 -22.91 10.99
CA ASP A 324 3.18 -24.15 11.75
C ASP A 324 2.03 -25.14 11.47
N SER A 325 0.84 -24.62 11.19
CA SER A 325 -0.31 -25.45 10.86
C SER A 325 -0.11 -26.22 9.56
N TYR A 326 0.75 -25.75 8.65
CA TYR A 326 1.13 -26.56 7.50
C TYR A 326 1.90 -27.74 8.04
N VAL A 327 1.16 -28.82 8.27
CA VAL A 327 1.73 -30.14 8.46
C VAL A 327 2.69 -30.27 7.30
N SER A 328 3.98 -30.28 7.62
CA SER A 328 4.97 -31.00 6.85
C SER A 328 4.47 -32.43 6.92
N ARG A 329 3.43 -32.75 6.12
CA ARG A 329 3.12 -34.13 5.79
C ARG A 329 4.48 -34.58 5.35
N PRO A 330 5.12 -35.53 6.05
CA PRO A 330 6.40 -36.01 5.61
C PRO A 330 6.13 -36.29 4.15
N ARG A 331 6.77 -35.53 3.26
CA ARG A 331 6.85 -35.94 1.88
C ARG A 331 7.49 -37.28 2.10
N LEU A 332 6.70 -38.35 2.07
CA LEU A 332 7.22 -39.71 1.98
C LEU A 332 8.29 -39.51 0.94
N LYS A 333 9.58 -39.57 1.35
CA LYS A 333 10.70 -39.07 0.52
C LYS A 333 10.35 -39.52 -0.88
N ASN A 334 10.32 -38.67 -1.90
CA ASN A 334 9.64 -39.05 -3.17
C ASN A 334 10.01 -40.48 -3.64
N GLY A 335 11.22 -40.96 -3.32
CA GLY A 335 11.59 -42.38 -3.29
C GLY A 335 10.62 -43.35 -2.57
N THR A 336 10.36 -43.23 -1.26
CA THR A 336 9.47 -44.11 -0.49
C THR A 336 8.04 -44.20 -1.04
N ILE A 337 7.40 -43.09 -1.44
CA ILE A 337 6.07 -43.19 -2.05
C ILE A 337 6.13 -43.71 -3.49
N SER A 338 7.12 -43.28 -4.28
CA SER A 338 7.28 -43.80 -5.64
C SER A 338 7.53 -45.30 -5.60
N ASN A 339 8.30 -45.80 -4.63
CA ASN A 339 8.57 -47.21 -4.41
C ASN A 339 7.28 -47.95 -4.02
N ARG A 340 6.49 -47.42 -3.08
CA ARG A 340 5.19 -48.02 -2.74
C ARG A 340 4.20 -48.02 -3.92
N ILE A 341 4.20 -46.97 -4.75
CA ILE A 341 3.40 -46.94 -5.98
C ILE A 341 3.90 -48.00 -6.96
N LEU A 342 5.23 -48.17 -7.12
CA LEU A 342 5.81 -49.22 -7.95
C LEU A 342 5.48 -50.62 -7.43
N GLU A 343 5.54 -50.84 -6.12
CA GLU A 343 5.17 -52.09 -5.46
C GLU A 343 3.70 -52.43 -5.74
N GLU A 344 2.78 -51.47 -5.56
CA GLU A 344 1.36 -51.71 -5.83
C GLU A 344 1.07 -51.91 -7.32
N ILE A 345 1.79 -51.22 -8.22
CA ILE A 345 1.70 -51.47 -9.67
C ILE A 345 2.13 -52.91 -9.98
N ASN A 346 3.19 -53.42 -9.35
CA ASN A 346 3.66 -54.78 -9.57
C ASN A 346 2.67 -55.82 -9.02
N LYS A 347 2.13 -55.61 -7.82
CA LYS A 347 1.08 -56.48 -7.25
C LYS A 347 -0.15 -56.55 -8.15
N LEU A 348 -0.64 -55.40 -8.62
CA LEU A 348 -1.78 -55.35 -9.55
C LEU A 348 -1.48 -56.10 -10.86
N LYS A 349 -0.22 -56.08 -11.33
CA LYS A 349 0.21 -56.83 -12.50
C LYS A 349 0.21 -58.34 -12.26
N GLU A 350 0.71 -58.79 -11.12
CA GLU A 350 0.72 -60.21 -10.70
C GLU A 350 -0.71 -60.75 -10.51
N GLU A 351 -1.58 -59.94 -9.91
CA GLU A 351 -3.03 -60.20 -9.75
C GLU A 351 -3.79 -60.16 -11.10
N LYS A 352 -3.13 -59.89 -12.23
CA LYS A 352 -3.74 -59.64 -13.55
C LYS A 352 -4.87 -58.60 -13.51
N SER A 353 -4.79 -57.67 -12.57
CA SER A 353 -5.78 -56.62 -12.34
C SER A 353 -5.48 -55.36 -13.17
N GLU A 354 -6.48 -54.51 -13.40
CA GLU A 354 -6.28 -53.27 -14.14
C GLU A 354 -5.49 -52.24 -13.32
N ILE A 355 -4.38 -51.73 -13.87
CA ILE A 355 -3.57 -50.68 -13.24
C ILE A 355 -4.18 -49.32 -13.55
N THR A 356 -4.97 -48.80 -12.61
CA THR A 356 -5.59 -47.47 -12.71
C THR A 356 -5.19 -46.59 -11.51
N ILE A 357 -5.22 -45.27 -11.68
CA ILE A 357 -5.00 -44.30 -10.60
C ILE A 357 -5.96 -44.60 -9.43
N GLN A 358 -7.22 -44.91 -9.74
CA GLN A 358 -8.25 -45.26 -8.77
C GLN A 358 -7.87 -46.51 -7.96
N ASN A 359 -7.42 -47.59 -8.61
CA ASN A 359 -7.02 -48.82 -7.92
C ASN A 359 -5.80 -48.61 -7.02
N ILE A 360 -4.78 -47.89 -7.52
CA ILE A 360 -3.59 -47.53 -6.73
C ILE A 360 -3.99 -46.65 -5.53
N SER A 361 -4.89 -45.69 -5.75
CA SER A 361 -5.40 -44.80 -4.71
C SER A 361 -6.15 -45.56 -3.62
N ASN A 362 -6.99 -46.51 -4.01
CA ASN A 362 -7.76 -47.37 -3.09
C ASN A 362 -6.83 -48.27 -2.26
N LYS A 363 -5.87 -48.96 -2.89
CA LYS A 363 -4.91 -49.84 -2.19
C LYS A 363 -4.01 -49.06 -1.22
N LEU A 364 -3.62 -47.83 -1.56
CA LEU A 364 -2.77 -47.00 -0.72
C LEU A 364 -3.55 -46.15 0.31
N GLY A 365 -4.89 -46.10 0.22
CA GLY A 365 -5.72 -45.22 1.05
C GLY A 365 -5.38 -43.74 0.84
N LYS A 366 -5.14 -43.33 -0.41
CA LYS A 366 -4.76 -41.96 -0.77
C LYS A 366 -5.79 -41.30 -1.69
N ASN A 367 -5.59 -40.02 -1.99
CA ASN A 367 -6.45 -39.25 -2.88
C ASN A 367 -5.99 -39.43 -4.34
N GLU A 368 -6.94 -39.65 -5.26
CA GLU A 368 -6.65 -39.94 -6.67
C GLU A 368 -5.86 -38.81 -7.36
N SER A 369 -6.22 -37.55 -7.11
CA SER A 369 -5.53 -36.39 -7.70
C SER A 369 -4.06 -36.31 -7.28
N TRP A 370 -3.77 -36.68 -6.03
CA TRP A 370 -2.41 -36.72 -5.51
C TRP A 370 -1.61 -37.89 -6.12
N ILE A 371 -2.19 -39.10 -6.20
CA ILE A 371 -1.57 -40.24 -6.88
C ILE A 371 -1.28 -39.90 -8.35
N ALA A 372 -2.22 -39.23 -9.03
CA ALA A 372 -2.04 -38.77 -10.41
C ALA A 372 -0.86 -37.82 -10.58
N GLU A 373 -0.65 -36.93 -9.61
CA GLU A 373 0.47 -35.99 -9.62
C GLU A 373 1.81 -36.72 -9.39
N VAL A 374 1.87 -37.65 -8.44
CA VAL A 374 3.09 -38.44 -8.18
C VAL A 374 3.46 -39.29 -9.40
N ILE A 375 2.50 -39.98 -10.01
CA ILE A 375 2.72 -40.77 -11.24
C ILE A 375 3.21 -39.87 -12.39
N ARG A 376 2.64 -38.68 -12.56
CA ARG A 376 3.11 -37.70 -13.56
C ARG A 376 4.57 -37.32 -13.34
N ASN A 377 4.99 -37.12 -12.09
CA ASN A 377 6.39 -36.83 -11.78
C ASN A 377 7.29 -38.04 -12.03
N MET A 378 6.86 -39.26 -11.66
CA MET A 378 7.61 -40.49 -11.94
C MET A 378 7.80 -40.75 -13.44
N ILE A 379 6.81 -40.40 -14.28
CA ILE A 379 6.92 -40.46 -15.75
C ILE A 379 7.96 -39.43 -16.25
N LYS A 380 7.93 -38.19 -15.75
CA LYS A 380 8.93 -37.17 -16.08
C LYS A 380 10.35 -37.60 -15.70
N GLU A 381 10.49 -38.27 -14.56
CA GLU A 381 11.75 -38.84 -14.06
C GLU A 381 12.15 -40.16 -14.76
N ARG A 382 11.40 -40.63 -15.76
CA ARG A 382 11.63 -41.89 -16.48
C ARG A 382 11.68 -43.14 -15.58
N LYS A 383 10.92 -43.14 -14.48
CA LYS A 383 10.73 -44.32 -13.60
C LYS A 383 9.56 -45.21 -14.03
N LEU A 384 8.65 -44.65 -14.83
CA LEU A 384 7.49 -45.33 -15.40
C LEU A 384 7.37 -44.98 -16.88
N ARG A 385 6.90 -45.93 -17.68
CA ARG A 385 6.49 -45.71 -19.08
C ARG A 385 4.98 -45.85 -19.20
N VAL A 386 4.35 -44.92 -19.91
CA VAL A 386 2.93 -45.02 -20.25
C VAL A 386 2.78 -46.03 -21.38
N ILE A 387 2.01 -47.10 -21.15
CA ILE A 387 1.74 -48.16 -22.13
C ILE A 387 0.46 -47.87 -22.91
N LYS A 388 -0.58 -47.36 -22.23
CA LYS A 388 -1.90 -47.17 -22.83
C LYS A 388 -2.64 -46.03 -22.15
N LEU A 389 -3.13 -45.06 -22.92
CA LEU A 389 -4.03 -44.02 -22.41
C LEU A 389 -5.47 -44.51 -22.61
N LYS A 390 -6.19 -44.77 -21.52
CA LYS A 390 -7.64 -44.94 -21.60
C LYS A 390 -8.29 -43.57 -21.40
N LEU A 391 -8.97 -43.09 -22.44
CA LEU A 391 -9.87 -41.95 -22.36
C LEU A 391 -11.13 -42.41 -21.61
N ARG A 392 -11.33 -41.93 -20.38
CA ARG A 392 -12.59 -42.13 -19.67
C ARG A 392 -13.44 -40.89 -19.87
N ILE A 393 -14.45 -40.99 -20.75
CA ILE A 393 -15.46 -39.95 -20.90
C ILE A 393 -16.41 -40.11 -19.72
N LYS A 394 -16.35 -39.21 -18.74
CA LYS A 394 -17.37 -39.17 -17.69
C LYS A 394 -18.68 -38.70 -18.33
N GLY A 395 -19.70 -39.57 -18.32
CA GLY A 395 -21.07 -39.17 -18.64
C GLY A 395 -21.55 -38.22 -17.55
N CYS A 396 -21.75 -36.95 -17.89
CA CYS A 396 -22.43 -36.00 -17.02
C CYS A 396 -23.93 -36.33 -17.06
N SER A 397 -24.42 -37.04 -16.04
CA SER A 397 -25.84 -37.08 -15.75
C SER A 397 -26.24 -35.74 -15.12
N ASN A 398 -27.06 -35.00 -15.87
CA ASN A 398 -27.73 -33.72 -15.59
C ASN A 398 -27.07 -32.48 -16.22
N GLY A 399 -27.90 -31.79 -17.01
CA GLY A 399 -27.58 -30.85 -18.06
C GLY A 399 -26.65 -29.69 -17.71
N PHE A 400 -25.93 -29.27 -18.74
CA PHE A 400 -24.98 -28.14 -18.81
C PHE A 400 -23.67 -28.30 -18.03
N SER A 401 -22.67 -28.95 -18.64
CA SER A 401 -21.27 -28.44 -18.66
C SER A 401 -20.36 -29.25 -19.57
N ARG A 402 -19.21 -28.65 -19.93
CA ARG A 402 -18.13 -29.18 -20.78
C ARG A 402 -17.78 -30.64 -20.48
N LYS A 403 -17.63 -31.47 -21.52
CA LYS A 403 -16.99 -32.79 -21.42
C LYS A 403 -15.61 -32.63 -20.76
N GLN A 404 -15.45 -33.12 -19.54
CA GLN A 404 -14.14 -33.26 -18.90
C GLN A 404 -13.53 -34.57 -19.40
N PHE A 405 -12.39 -34.46 -20.08
CA PHE A 405 -11.59 -35.60 -20.50
C PHE A 405 -10.59 -35.91 -19.40
N ASP A 406 -10.81 -37.00 -18.67
CA ASP A 406 -9.80 -37.51 -17.74
C ASP A 406 -8.94 -38.54 -18.49
N LEU A 407 -7.65 -38.23 -18.64
CA LEU A 407 -6.65 -39.14 -19.21
C LEU A 407 -6.03 -39.98 -18.08
N TYR A 408 -6.24 -41.29 -18.12
CA TYR A 408 -5.61 -42.22 -17.18
C TYR A 408 -4.53 -43.04 -17.91
N PRO A 409 -3.24 -42.84 -17.58
CA PRO A 409 -2.17 -43.66 -18.11
C PRO A 409 -2.17 -45.05 -17.43
N GLN A 410 -2.22 -46.12 -18.22
CA GLN A 410 -1.71 -47.42 -17.81
C GLN A 410 -0.18 -47.36 -17.87
N VAL A 411 0.48 -47.76 -16.80
CA VAL A 411 1.92 -47.61 -16.62
C VAL A 411 2.61 -48.97 -16.48
N GLN A 412 3.79 -49.11 -17.10
CA GLN A 412 4.75 -50.18 -16.82
C GLN A 412 5.97 -49.59 -16.14
N LYS A 413 6.58 -50.38 -15.26
CA LYS A 413 7.97 -50.16 -14.89
C LYS A 413 8.84 -50.32 -16.15
N ILE A 414 9.73 -49.34 -16.37
CA ILE A 414 10.87 -49.45 -17.29
C ILE A 414 11.87 -50.38 -16.61
#